data_AF-A0A7X1HWP1-F1
#
_entry.id   AF-A0A7X1HWP1-F1
#
_cell.length_a   1.000
_cell.length_b   1.000
_cell.length_c   1.000
_cell.angle_alpha   90.00
_cell.angle_beta   90.00
_cell.angle_gamma   90.00
#
_symmetry.space_group_name_H-M   'P 1'
#
loop_
_entity.id
_entity.type
_entity.pdbx_description
1 polymer ?
#
loop_
_entity_poly.entity_id
_entity_poly.type
_entity_poly.pdbx_seq_one_letter_code
_entity_poly.pdbx_strand_id
1 'polypeptide(L)'
;MTVSMPDSDPVPQLIVAAFESGRRMPDRERMVAINDQLSAEVQRLAARARAVAQQQPMYSRDWYRLTNAADAAEFPLRFELGLGPLAASIHVTQLARGVLALRKVLGEDGE
;
A
#
# COMPACT_ATOMS: atom_id res chain seq x y z
N MET A 1 28.79 21.74 4.90
CA MET A 1 28.43 20.38 4.46
C MET A 1 27.26 19.94 5.30
N THR A 2 26.04 20.11 4.78
CA THR A 2 24.81 19.67 5.45
C THR A 2 24.62 18.20 5.12
N VAL A 3 24.69 17.35 6.14
CA VAL A 3 24.39 15.92 6.01
C VAL A 3 22.89 15.81 5.80
N SER A 4 22.46 15.51 4.57
CA SER A 4 21.11 15.00 4.32
C SER A 4 20.97 13.71 5.10
N MET A 5 20.18 13.72 6.18
CA MET A 5 19.70 12.48 6.77
C MET A 5 18.99 11.68 5.67
N PRO A 6 19.16 10.35 5.60
CA PRO A 6 18.38 9.54 4.66
C PRO A 6 16.91 9.81 4.95
N ASP A 7 16.17 10.20 3.91
CA ASP A 7 14.71 10.26 3.92
C ASP A 7 14.21 8.92 4.47
N SER A 8 13.78 8.92 5.74
CA SER A 8 13.21 7.74 6.38
C SER A 8 12.00 7.33 5.56
N ASP A 9 11.99 6.13 4.95
CA ASP A 9 10.81 5.62 4.24
C ASP A 9 9.59 5.81 5.17
N PRO A 10 8.60 6.66 4.81
CA PRO A 10 7.46 6.93 5.67
C PRO A 10 6.47 5.76 5.70
N VAL A 11 6.56 4.84 4.74
CA VAL A 11 5.57 3.78 4.52
C VAL A 11 5.36 2.86 5.73
N PRO A 12 6.40 2.38 6.45
CA PRO A 12 6.19 1.61 7.66
C PRO A 12 5.36 2.35 8.72
N GLN A 13 5.60 3.66 8.88
CA GLN A 13 4.84 4.49 9.83
C GLN A 13 3.40 4.70 9.37
N LEU A 14 3.17 4.81 8.05
CA LEU A 14 1.83 4.92 7.47
C LEU A 14 1.02 3.63 7.62
N ILE A 15 1.66 2.48 7.46
CA ILE A 15 1.05 1.16 7.68
C ILE A 15 0.60 1.06 9.15
N VAL A 16 1.47 1.40 10.09
CA VAL A 16 1.13 1.42 11.52
C VAL A 16 -0.04 2.37 11.78
N ALA A 17 0.02 3.60 11.27
CA ALA A 17 -1.04 4.59 11.44
C ALA A 17 -2.39 4.13 10.87
N ALA A 18 -2.40 3.45 9.72
CA ALA A 18 -3.60 2.89 9.13
C ALA A 18 -4.21 1.76 9.97
N PHE A 19 -3.40 0.85 10.52
CA PHE A 19 -3.92 -0.19 11.42
C PHE A 19 -4.38 0.38 12.77
N GLU A 20 -3.71 1.39 13.30
CA GLU A 20 -4.10 2.06 14.55
C GLU A 20 -5.38 2.89 14.40
N SER A 21 -5.74 3.32 13.18
CA SER A 21 -6.89 4.18 12.95
C SER A 21 -8.23 3.55 13.33
N GLY A 22 -8.30 2.20 13.36
CA GLY A 22 -9.45 1.46 13.87
C GLY A 22 -9.62 1.52 15.40
N ARG A 23 -8.56 1.90 16.13
CA ARG A 23 -8.54 1.95 17.61
C ARG A 23 -8.47 3.38 18.12
N ARG A 24 -7.70 4.24 17.47
CA ARG A 24 -7.62 5.68 17.73
C ARG A 24 -7.87 6.41 16.43
N MET A 25 -9.08 6.92 16.27
CA MET A 25 -9.48 7.57 15.04
C MET A 25 -8.67 8.86 14.84
N PRO A 26 -7.87 8.97 13.77
CA PRO A 26 -7.26 10.22 13.36
C PRO A 26 -8.35 11.22 12.98
N ASP A 27 -8.00 12.50 12.98
CA ASP A 27 -8.84 13.49 12.31
C ASP A 27 -8.92 13.22 10.81
N ARG A 28 -9.87 13.90 10.16
CA ARG A 28 -10.14 13.70 8.73
C ARG A 28 -8.97 14.08 7.85
N GLU A 29 -8.26 15.17 8.18
CA GLU A 29 -7.13 15.65 7.41
C GLU A 29 -6.00 14.62 7.41
N ARG A 30 -5.71 14.06 8.59
CA ARG A 30 -4.73 12.99 8.74
C ARG A 30 -5.14 11.73 8.01
N MET A 31 -6.43 11.38 8.01
CA MET A 31 -6.93 10.22 7.28
C MET A 31 -6.77 10.37 5.75
N VAL A 32 -7.03 11.58 5.23
CA VAL A 32 -6.80 11.90 3.81
C VAL A 32 -5.31 11.80 3.48
N ALA A 33 -4.44 12.35 4.33
CA ALA A 33 -2.99 12.25 4.12
C ALA A 33 -2.49 10.78 4.12
N ILE A 34 -3.00 9.95 5.04
CA ILE A 34 -2.68 8.50 5.07
C ILE A 34 -3.18 7.81 3.80
N ASN A 35 -4.42 8.11 3.39
CA ASN A 35 -5.02 7.59 2.16
C ASN A 35 -4.13 7.89 0.96
N ASP A 36 -3.81 9.16 0.73
CA ASP A 36 -3.10 9.60 -0.48
C ASP A 36 -1.70 8.98 -0.57
N GLN A 37 -0.99 8.92 0.56
CA GLN A 37 0.35 8.34 0.61
C GLN A 37 0.33 6.81 0.42
N LEU A 38 -0.61 6.11 1.04
CA LEU A 38 -0.75 4.66 0.82
C LEU A 38 -1.24 4.34 -0.59
N SER A 39 -2.13 5.16 -1.17
CA SER A 39 -2.58 5.00 -2.55
C SER A 39 -1.44 5.13 -3.54
N ALA A 40 -0.58 6.15 -3.38
CA ALA A 40 0.61 6.33 -4.20
C ALA A 40 1.56 5.13 -4.10
N GLU A 41 1.77 4.62 -2.88
CA GLU A 41 2.64 3.47 -2.64
C GLU A 41 2.07 2.17 -3.26
N VAL A 42 0.76 1.93 -3.14
CA VAL A 42 0.08 0.81 -3.82
C VAL A 42 0.30 0.90 -5.33
N GLN A 43 0.07 2.05 -5.94
CA GLN A 43 0.25 2.24 -7.39
C GLN A 43 1.69 1.97 -7.81
N ARG A 44 2.68 2.50 -7.07
CA ARG A 44 4.10 2.29 -7.32
C ARG A 44 4.47 0.81 -7.28
N LEU A 45 4.08 0.12 -6.21
CA LEU A 45 4.39 -1.30 -6.02
C LEU A 45 3.63 -2.21 -6.99
N ALA A 46 2.37 -1.89 -7.30
CA ALA A 46 1.58 -2.64 -8.28
C ALA A 46 2.16 -2.52 -9.68
N ALA A 47 2.58 -1.32 -10.10
CA ALA A 47 3.29 -1.12 -11.37
C ALA A 47 4.58 -1.94 -11.42
N ARG A 48 5.36 -1.95 -10.34
CA ARG A 48 6.57 -2.77 -10.22
C ARG A 48 6.26 -4.27 -10.30
N ALA A 49 5.25 -4.74 -9.57
CA ALA A 49 4.82 -6.14 -9.59
C ALA A 49 4.41 -6.58 -11.01
N ARG A 50 3.71 -5.72 -11.76
CA ARG A 50 3.37 -5.98 -13.17
C ARG A 50 4.61 -6.01 -14.07
N ALA A 51 5.56 -5.10 -13.88
CA ALA A 51 6.81 -5.10 -14.64
C ALA A 51 7.62 -6.39 -14.38
N VAL A 52 7.67 -6.87 -13.14
CA VAL A 52 8.29 -8.17 -12.81
C VAL A 52 7.49 -9.33 -13.41
N ALA A 53 6.15 -9.28 -13.37
CA ALA A 53 5.31 -10.31 -13.96
C ALA A 53 5.52 -10.45 -15.47
N GLN A 54 5.76 -9.35 -16.19
CA GLN A 54 6.09 -9.37 -17.62
C GLN A 54 7.39 -10.12 -17.95
N GLN A 55 8.28 -10.29 -16.97
CA GLN A 55 9.52 -11.05 -17.12
C GLN A 55 9.34 -12.55 -16.78
N GLN A 56 8.18 -12.93 -16.22
CA GLN A 56 7.86 -14.31 -15.90
C GLN A 56 7.16 -15.01 -17.08
N PRO A 57 7.28 -16.33 -17.22
CA PRO A 57 6.49 -17.07 -18.19
C PRO A 57 4.99 -16.84 -17.94
N MET A 58 4.26 -16.49 -19.00
CA MET A 58 2.83 -16.23 -18.91
C MET A 58 2.10 -17.46 -18.36
N TYR A 59 1.14 -17.23 -17.44
CA TYR A 59 0.40 -18.28 -16.72
C TYR A 59 1.23 -19.18 -15.79
N SER A 60 2.50 -18.85 -15.54
CA SER A 60 3.25 -19.49 -14.46
C SER A 60 2.67 -19.10 -13.09
N ARG A 61 3.00 -19.89 -12.07
CA ARG A 61 2.60 -19.61 -10.68
C ARG A 61 3.06 -18.22 -10.23
N ASP A 62 4.28 -17.83 -10.56
CA ASP A 62 4.84 -16.53 -10.15
C ASP A 62 4.21 -15.37 -10.92
N TRP A 63 3.89 -15.58 -12.20
CA TRP A 63 3.08 -14.64 -12.97
C TRP A 63 1.73 -14.38 -12.29
N TYR A 64 0.97 -15.44 -11.97
CA TYR A 64 -0.32 -15.31 -11.28
C TYR A 64 -0.18 -14.68 -9.90
N ARG A 65 0.88 -15.01 -9.16
CA ARG A 65 1.13 -14.44 -7.83
C ARG A 65 1.28 -12.92 -7.88
N LEU A 66 2.07 -12.43 -8.84
CA LEU A 66 2.34 -11.01 -9.01
C LEU A 66 1.13 -10.24 -9.54
N THR A 67 0.46 -10.76 -10.57
CA THR A 67 -0.71 -10.09 -11.17
C THR A 67 -1.89 -10.04 -10.20
N ASN A 68 -2.21 -11.16 -9.54
CA ASN A 68 -3.30 -11.17 -8.55
C ASN A 68 -3.01 -10.27 -7.35
N ALA A 69 -1.76 -10.19 -6.90
CA ALA A 69 -1.39 -9.28 -5.81
C ALA A 69 -1.57 -7.81 -6.22
N ALA A 70 -1.16 -7.43 -7.43
CA ALA A 70 -1.39 -6.09 -7.97
C ALA A 70 -2.88 -5.77 -8.08
N ASP A 71 -3.68 -6.66 -8.68
CA ASP A 71 -5.11 -6.43 -8.89
C ASP A 71 -5.87 -6.34 -7.56
N ALA A 72 -5.53 -7.20 -6.59
CA ALA A 72 -6.14 -7.16 -5.26
C ALA A 72 -5.75 -5.90 -4.48
N ALA A 73 -4.50 -5.47 -4.56
CA ALA A 73 -4.01 -4.27 -3.86
C ALA A 73 -4.60 -2.98 -4.44
N GLU A 74 -4.88 -2.94 -5.74
CA GLU A 74 -5.50 -1.78 -6.39
C GLU A 74 -7.01 -1.70 -6.24
N PHE A 75 -7.68 -2.80 -5.87
CA PHE A 75 -9.13 -2.82 -5.72
C PHE A 75 -9.67 -1.68 -4.82
N PRO A 76 -9.08 -1.38 -3.64
CA PRO A 76 -9.53 -0.27 -2.80
C PRO A 76 -9.40 1.11 -3.47
N LEU A 77 -8.45 1.31 -4.39
CA LEU A 77 -8.23 2.59 -5.07
C LEU A 77 -9.41 3.03 -5.95
N ARG A 78 -10.33 2.11 -6.25
CA ARG A 78 -11.54 2.39 -7.05
C ARG A 78 -12.65 3.05 -6.25
N PHE A 79 -12.46 3.19 -4.94
CA PHE A 79 -13.46 3.75 -4.03
C PHE A 79 -12.95 5.05 -3.44
N GLU A 80 -13.85 6.00 -3.26
CA GLU A 80 -13.55 7.21 -2.51
C GLU A 80 -13.41 6.90 -1.01
N LEU A 81 -12.58 7.68 -0.33
CA LEU A 81 -12.47 7.62 1.12
C LEU A 81 -13.83 7.98 1.73
N GLY A 82 -14.44 7.02 2.44
CA GLY A 82 -15.77 7.19 3.02
C GLY A 82 -15.85 8.38 3.99
N LEU A 83 -16.98 9.09 3.98
CA LEU A 83 -17.22 10.22 4.90
C LEU A 83 -17.35 9.78 6.36
N GLY A 84 -17.73 8.52 6.58
CA GLY A 84 -17.87 7.92 7.90
C GLY A 84 -16.51 7.50 8.46
N PRO A 85 -16.22 7.77 9.75
CA PRO A 85 -14.92 7.48 10.35
C PRO A 85 -14.52 6.00 10.24
N LEU A 86 -15.47 5.09 10.49
CA LEU A 86 -15.24 3.64 10.38
C LEU A 86 -14.94 3.22 8.95
N ALA A 87 -15.68 3.75 7.98
CA ALA A 87 -15.47 3.46 6.57
C ALA A 87 -14.08 3.93 6.11
N ALA A 88 -13.66 5.13 6.55
CA ALA A 88 -12.34 5.67 6.26
C ALA A 88 -11.22 4.81 6.86
N SER A 89 -11.35 4.38 8.11
CA SER A 89 -10.37 3.49 8.77
C SER A 89 -10.26 2.13 8.09
N ILE A 90 -11.38 1.52 7.67
CA ILE A 90 -11.37 0.27 6.91
C ILE A 90 -10.65 0.46 5.57
N HIS A 91 -10.92 1.56 4.87
CA HIS A 91 -10.31 1.87 3.58
C HIS A 91 -8.78 1.98 3.69
N VAL A 92 -8.25 2.80 4.60
CA VAL A 92 -6.79 2.96 4.75
C VAL A 92 -6.12 1.67 5.24
N THR A 93 -6.81 0.86 6.06
CA THR A 93 -6.32 -0.47 6.46
C THR A 93 -6.22 -1.43 5.27
N GLN A 94 -7.18 -1.38 4.33
CA GLN A 94 -7.13 -2.18 3.11
C GLN A 94 -5.96 -1.77 2.22
N LEU A 95 -5.69 -0.48 2.07
CA LEU A 95 -4.51 0.01 1.35
C LEU A 95 -3.22 -0.47 2.00
N ALA A 96 -3.08 -0.36 3.33
CA ALA A 96 -1.92 -0.84 4.06
C ALA A 96 -1.68 -2.35 3.87
N ARG A 97 -2.75 -3.16 3.87
CA ARG A 97 -2.66 -4.60 3.54
C ARG A 97 -2.20 -4.83 2.10
N GLY A 98 -2.68 -4.03 1.15
CA GLY A 98 -2.23 -4.06 -0.24
C GLY A 98 -0.73 -3.80 -0.37
N VAL A 99 -0.21 -2.77 0.31
CA VAL A 99 1.23 -2.47 0.37
C VAL A 99 2.02 -3.65 0.92
N LEU A 100 1.62 -4.21 2.06
CA LEU A 100 2.30 -5.36 2.66
C LEU A 100 2.29 -6.59 1.74
N ALA A 101 1.15 -6.89 1.11
CA ALA A 101 1.04 -8.02 0.19
C ALA A 101 1.95 -7.85 -1.04
N LEU A 102 2.05 -6.62 -1.56
CA LEU A 102 2.92 -6.29 -2.69
C LEU A 102 4.40 -6.41 -2.33
N ARG A 103 4.82 -5.82 -1.20
CA ARG A 103 6.21 -5.94 -0.70
C ARG A 103 6.60 -7.41 -0.52
N LYS A 104 5.71 -8.22 0.05
CA LYS A 104 5.90 -9.67 0.19
C LYS A 104 6.13 -10.38 -1.14
N VAL A 105 5.30 -10.15 -2.15
CA VAL A 105 5.44 -10.84 -3.44
C VAL A 105 6.62 -10.31 -4.28
N LEU A 106 7.08 -9.09 -4.00
CA LEU A 106 8.28 -8.49 -4.59
C LEU A 106 9.57 -8.86 -3.85
N GLY A 107 9.47 -9.49 -2.68
CA GLY A 107 10.63 -9.86 -1.86
C GLY A 107 11.25 -8.69 -1.09
N GLU A 108 10.48 -7.63 -0.80
CA GLU A 108 10.92 -6.43 -0.08
C GLU A 108 10.73 -6.53 1.45
N ASP A 109 10.28 -7.68 1.96
CA ASP A 109 10.01 -7.90 3.40
C ASP A 109 11.27 -8.27 4.22
N GLY A 110 12.49 -7.98 3.74
CA GLY A 110 13.71 -8.30 4.49
C GLY A 110 15.01 -7.72 3.92
N GLU A 111 15.38 -6.55 4.44
CA GLU A 111 16.74 -6.18 4.91
C GLU A 111 16.60 -5.39 6.22
#